data_AF-A0A3D8GQD6-F1
#
_entry.id   AF-A0A3D8GQD6-F1
#
_cell.length_a   1.000
_cell.length_b   1.000
_cell.length_c   1.000
_cell.angle_alpha   90.00
_cell.angle_beta   90.00
_cell.angle_gamma   90.00
#
_symmetry.space_group_name_H-M   'P 1'
#
loop_
_entity.id
_entity.type
_entity.pdbx_description
1 polymer ?
#
loop_
_entity_poly.entity_id
_entity_poly.type
_entity_poly.pdbx_seq_one_letter_code
_entity_poly.pdbx_strand_id
1 'polypeptide(L)'
;MFCYQCEQTPSGGCKVVGVCGKDETIASLQDTIIFALKGIAAYRTHANQLGYTDPFVDTVTHEALYMTLTNSNFNVEEHIEMAMKVGRSAVRVMEMLDEAHTKRLGIPEPIRVSQNKVEGKAIVVTGHNLFALEELLRQTEGKGINIYTHSEMLPAHGYPALKKYSHLKGNIGKAWYDQRRLFEKFPGAILATTNCVMPIKGGYADRMFSYEVAGLENVRKIENDNFSPLIERALELPEAAIESDETLLTGFHHETVLGLAPEVIAAVKEGKIKRFFVIAGCDAPGKGGEYYRELATSLPPETVILTTSCGKFRFNDVDYGVVPGTDIPRYIDLGQCNNSGSTVKIALALANAFGCEVNELPVSIVLSWFEQKAVAILLGLFSLGIKDIRIGPKPPEFISQGVLEVLQSAFNLKLIGNARDDMNEMLQLSEVK
;
A
#
# COMPACT_ATOMS: atom_id res chain seq x y z
N MET A 1 -25.87 3.31 9.79
CA MET A 1 -25.71 2.21 8.79
C MET A 1 -26.24 2.61 7.41
N PHE A 2 -25.89 1.88 6.35
CA PHE A 2 -26.57 1.98 5.04
C PHE A 2 -26.61 0.63 4.32
N CYS A 3 -27.76 -0.06 4.32
CA CYS A 3 -27.91 -1.38 3.70
C CYS A 3 -29.11 -1.40 2.75
N TYR A 4 -28.90 -1.88 1.53
CA TYR A 4 -29.88 -1.88 0.44
C TYR A 4 -29.91 -3.17 -0.39
N GLN A 5 -29.35 -4.27 0.14
CA GLN A 5 -29.08 -5.47 -0.65
C GLN A 5 -30.28 -6.41 -0.84
N CYS A 6 -31.40 -6.18 -0.15
CA CYS A 6 -32.60 -7.02 -0.24
C CYS A 6 -33.82 -6.25 -0.71
N GLU A 7 -34.79 -6.98 -1.26
CA GLU A 7 -36.03 -6.43 -1.82
C GLU A 7 -36.87 -5.66 -0.80
N GLN A 8 -36.83 -6.07 0.48
CA GLN A 8 -37.57 -5.43 1.57
C GLN A 8 -37.00 -4.07 2.01
N THR A 9 -35.88 -3.62 1.43
CA THR A 9 -35.31 -2.33 1.80
C THR A 9 -36.27 -1.18 1.45
N PRO A 10 -36.45 -0.18 2.32
CA PRO A 10 -37.19 1.02 1.94
C PRO A 10 -36.43 1.76 0.81
N SER A 11 -37.16 2.58 0.08
CA SER A 11 -36.57 3.50 -0.89
C SER A 11 -35.47 4.33 -0.22
N GLY A 12 -34.25 4.28 -0.79
CA GLY A 12 -33.08 4.95 -0.23
C GLY A 12 -32.33 4.21 0.87
N GLY A 13 -32.63 2.92 1.12
CA GLY A 13 -31.83 2.05 2.00
C GLY A 13 -32.22 2.07 3.48
N CYS A 14 -31.87 1.00 4.21
CA CYS A 14 -31.97 0.94 5.67
C CYS A 14 -30.87 1.80 6.31
N LYS A 15 -31.24 2.80 7.11
CA LYS A 15 -30.29 3.79 7.67
C LYS A 15 -30.08 3.72 9.18
N VAL A 16 -31.06 3.21 9.92
CA VAL A 16 -31.05 3.12 11.40
C VAL A 16 -30.99 1.66 11.84
N VAL A 17 -31.95 0.86 11.36
CA VAL A 17 -32.01 -0.59 11.52
C VAL A 17 -32.51 -1.19 10.20
N GLY A 18 -32.07 -2.40 9.88
CA GLY A 18 -32.58 -3.17 8.77
C GLY A 18 -34.01 -3.63 9.02
N VAL A 19 -34.85 -3.67 7.97
CA VAL A 19 -36.19 -4.29 8.05
C VAL A 19 -36.10 -5.76 8.48
N CYS A 20 -35.00 -6.42 8.14
CA CYS A 20 -34.66 -7.78 8.58
C CYS A 20 -34.17 -7.89 10.04
N GLY A 21 -34.09 -6.80 10.79
CA GLY A 21 -33.57 -6.77 12.17
C GLY A 21 -32.06 -6.58 12.29
N LYS A 22 -31.31 -6.45 11.19
CA LYS A 22 -29.86 -6.14 11.22
C LYS A 22 -29.62 -4.75 11.81
N ASP A 23 -28.91 -4.66 12.92
CA ASP A 23 -28.55 -3.39 13.54
C ASP A 23 -27.33 -2.72 12.88
N GLU A 24 -26.98 -1.55 13.39
CA GLU A 24 -25.85 -0.77 12.87
C GLU A 24 -24.49 -1.42 13.11
N THR A 25 -24.30 -2.13 14.22
CA THR A 25 -23.03 -2.79 14.56
C THR A 25 -22.76 -3.93 13.58
N ILE A 26 -23.74 -4.81 13.37
CA ILE A 26 -23.61 -5.93 12.42
C ILE A 26 -23.44 -5.40 11.01
N ALA A 27 -24.19 -4.37 10.61
CA ALA A 27 -24.01 -3.74 9.30
C ALA A 27 -22.58 -3.19 9.11
N SER A 28 -22.03 -2.52 10.12
CA SER A 28 -20.67 -1.97 10.10
C SER A 28 -19.59 -3.06 10.02
N LEU A 29 -19.76 -4.17 10.75
CA LEU A 29 -18.86 -5.33 10.67
C LEU A 29 -18.93 -6.01 9.29
N GLN A 30 -20.14 -6.19 8.74
CA GLN A 30 -20.31 -6.73 7.39
C GLN A 30 -19.66 -5.85 6.33
N ASP A 31 -19.82 -4.53 6.39
CA ASP A 31 -19.15 -3.59 5.48
C ASP A 31 -17.63 -3.70 5.61
N THR A 32 -17.11 -3.78 6.84
CA THR A 32 -15.67 -3.94 7.12
C THR A 32 -15.12 -5.22 6.49
N ILE A 33 -15.82 -6.35 6.65
CA ILE A 33 -15.49 -7.64 6.03
C ILE A 33 -15.47 -7.51 4.51
N ILE A 34 -16.54 -6.98 3.91
CA ILE A 34 -16.64 -6.83 2.45
C ILE A 34 -15.55 -5.93 1.90
N PHE A 35 -15.21 -4.82 2.57
CA PHE A 35 -14.12 -3.95 2.14
C PHE A 35 -12.76 -4.65 2.26
N ALA A 36 -12.49 -5.39 3.33
CA ALA A 36 -11.25 -6.16 3.42
C ALA A 36 -11.16 -7.24 2.31
N LEU A 37 -12.26 -7.93 2.00
CA LEU A 37 -12.28 -8.91 0.90
C LEU A 37 -11.96 -8.29 -0.47
N LYS A 38 -12.35 -7.03 -0.72
CA LYS A 38 -11.93 -6.31 -1.95
C LYS A 38 -10.41 -6.09 -2.00
N GLY A 39 -9.80 -5.76 -0.85
CA GLY A 39 -8.34 -5.66 -0.73
C GLY A 39 -7.64 -7.00 -0.97
N ILE A 40 -8.16 -8.07 -0.37
CA ILE A 40 -7.65 -9.44 -0.56
C ILE A 40 -7.78 -9.87 -2.02
N ALA A 41 -8.92 -9.61 -2.66
CA ALA A 41 -9.14 -9.91 -4.07
C ALA A 41 -8.11 -9.21 -4.97
N ALA A 42 -7.71 -7.98 -4.67
CA ALA A 42 -6.68 -7.28 -5.42
C ALA A 42 -5.33 -8.00 -5.37
N TYR A 43 -4.88 -8.44 -4.18
CA TYR A 43 -3.63 -9.19 -4.04
C TYR A 43 -3.74 -10.61 -4.63
N ARG A 44 -4.85 -11.30 -4.39
CA ARG A 44 -5.12 -12.66 -4.89
C ARG A 44 -5.15 -12.71 -6.41
N THR A 45 -5.68 -11.68 -7.07
CA THR A 45 -5.69 -11.54 -8.53
C THR A 45 -4.27 -11.51 -9.08
N HIS A 46 -3.38 -10.70 -8.50
CA HIS A 46 -1.99 -10.64 -8.95
C HIS A 46 -1.22 -11.93 -8.67
N ALA A 47 -1.41 -12.52 -7.49
CA ALA A 47 -0.80 -13.81 -7.17
C ALA A 47 -1.23 -14.90 -8.18
N ASN A 48 -2.51 -14.89 -8.60
CA ASN A 48 -3.03 -15.83 -9.59
C ASN A 48 -2.33 -15.70 -10.95
N GLN A 49 -2.07 -14.47 -11.41
CA GLN A 49 -1.35 -14.23 -12.67
C GLN A 49 0.07 -14.79 -12.64
N LEU A 50 0.67 -14.84 -11.44
CA LEU A 50 1.98 -15.44 -11.21
C LEU A 50 1.92 -16.96 -10.96
N GLY A 51 0.73 -17.57 -11.01
CA GLY A 51 0.51 -19.00 -10.80
C GLY A 51 0.39 -19.43 -9.33
N TYR A 52 0.21 -18.49 -8.40
CA TYR A 52 0.10 -18.76 -6.97
C TYR A 52 -1.34 -18.75 -6.49
N THR A 53 -1.68 -19.71 -5.62
CA THR A 53 -3.01 -19.89 -5.04
C THR A 53 -2.92 -20.31 -3.57
N ASP A 54 -3.88 -19.93 -2.75
CA ASP A 54 -3.98 -20.37 -1.35
C ASP A 54 -5.43 -20.80 -1.04
N PRO A 55 -5.69 -22.12 -0.80
CA PRO A 55 -7.03 -22.61 -0.49
C PRO A 55 -7.66 -21.96 0.73
N PHE A 56 -6.87 -21.55 1.74
CA PHE A 56 -7.41 -20.87 2.91
C PHE A 56 -8.00 -19.50 2.53
N VAL A 57 -7.28 -18.73 1.71
CA VAL A 57 -7.72 -17.42 1.22
C VAL A 57 -9.01 -17.57 0.43
N ASP A 58 -9.06 -18.58 -0.44
CA ASP A 58 -10.22 -18.84 -1.29
C ASP A 58 -11.42 -19.31 -0.45
N THR A 59 -11.25 -20.21 0.53
CA THR A 59 -12.31 -20.65 1.45
C THR A 59 -12.86 -19.50 2.30
N VAL A 60 -11.99 -18.70 2.93
CA VAL A 60 -12.41 -17.56 3.76
C VAL A 60 -13.21 -16.55 2.95
N THR A 61 -12.84 -16.32 1.69
CA THR A 61 -13.57 -15.41 0.80
C THR A 61 -15.02 -15.87 0.60
N HIS A 62 -15.25 -17.17 0.35
CA HIS A 62 -16.60 -17.70 0.17
C HIS A 62 -17.42 -17.67 1.46
N GLU A 63 -16.83 -18.08 2.58
CA GLU A 63 -17.52 -18.08 3.89
C GLU A 63 -17.92 -16.67 4.33
N ALA A 64 -17.01 -15.71 4.19
CA ALA A 64 -17.25 -14.32 4.58
C ALA A 64 -18.32 -13.66 3.70
N LEU A 65 -18.31 -13.91 2.38
CA LEU A 65 -19.38 -13.45 1.50
C LEU A 65 -20.73 -14.06 1.88
N TYR A 66 -20.78 -15.37 2.15
CA TYR A 66 -22.03 -16.03 2.52
C TYR A 66 -22.58 -15.48 3.85
N MET A 67 -21.72 -15.29 4.86
CA MET A 67 -22.11 -14.71 6.15
C MET A 67 -22.81 -13.35 6.02
N THR A 68 -22.43 -12.56 5.02
CA THR A 68 -22.97 -11.20 4.81
C THR A 68 -24.31 -11.16 4.05
N LEU A 69 -24.84 -12.31 3.61
CA LEU A 69 -26.14 -12.37 2.95
C LEU A 69 -27.29 -11.97 3.88
N THR A 70 -28.38 -11.52 3.27
CA THR A 70 -29.63 -11.22 3.98
C THR A 70 -30.12 -12.44 4.73
N ASN A 71 -30.44 -12.26 6.02
CA ASN A 71 -30.94 -13.30 6.92
C ASN A 71 -29.99 -14.49 7.14
N SER A 72 -28.67 -14.31 6.93
CA SER A 72 -27.70 -15.40 7.14
C SER A 72 -27.15 -15.44 8.57
N ASN A 73 -26.70 -14.30 9.11
CA ASN A 73 -26.06 -14.25 10.42
C ASN A 73 -26.35 -12.91 11.10
N PHE A 74 -26.70 -12.95 12.39
CA PHE A 74 -26.95 -11.77 13.24
C PHE A 74 -26.20 -11.83 14.58
N ASN A 75 -25.20 -12.71 14.72
CA ASN A 75 -24.38 -12.84 15.91
C ASN A 75 -23.14 -11.94 15.83
N VAL A 76 -22.96 -11.00 16.76
CA VAL A 76 -21.88 -10.00 16.70
C VAL A 76 -20.50 -10.65 16.88
N GLU A 77 -20.36 -11.57 17.82
CA GLU A 77 -19.10 -12.27 18.09
C GLU A 77 -18.62 -13.06 16.88
N GLU A 78 -19.51 -13.78 16.20
CA GLU A 78 -19.18 -14.52 14.97
C GLU A 78 -18.72 -13.59 13.83
N HIS A 79 -19.28 -12.37 13.74
CA HIS A 79 -18.79 -11.37 12.78
C HIS A 79 -17.41 -10.83 13.15
N ILE A 80 -17.11 -10.65 14.43
CA ILE A 80 -15.78 -10.25 14.90
C ILE A 80 -14.76 -11.36 14.60
N GLU A 81 -15.10 -12.62 14.89
CA GLU A 81 -14.27 -13.77 14.56
C GLU A 81 -14.02 -13.90 13.05
N MET A 82 -15.05 -13.68 12.24
CA MET A 82 -14.92 -13.64 10.78
C MET A 82 -14.02 -12.49 10.32
N ALA A 83 -14.15 -11.29 10.89
CA ALA A 83 -13.26 -10.16 10.57
C ALA A 83 -11.79 -10.50 10.89
N MET A 84 -11.52 -11.19 12.01
CA MET A 84 -10.17 -11.67 12.34
C MET A 84 -9.70 -12.79 11.39
N LYS A 85 -10.60 -13.69 10.97
CA LYS A 85 -10.31 -14.74 9.96
C LYS A 85 -9.96 -14.13 8.60
N VAL A 86 -10.69 -13.09 8.19
CA VAL A 86 -10.40 -12.27 7.00
C VAL A 86 -9.07 -11.55 7.15
N GLY A 87 -8.75 -11.02 8.34
CA GLY A 87 -7.42 -10.47 8.64
C GLY A 87 -6.29 -11.47 8.42
N ARG A 88 -6.43 -12.71 8.92
CA ARG A 88 -5.46 -13.79 8.67
C ARG A 88 -5.35 -14.13 7.17
N SER A 89 -6.46 -14.08 6.44
CA SER A 89 -6.48 -14.25 4.98
C SER A 89 -5.70 -13.12 4.27
N ALA A 90 -5.83 -11.88 4.74
CA ALA A 90 -5.07 -10.74 4.24
C ALA A 90 -3.55 -10.89 4.46
N VAL A 91 -3.13 -11.40 5.63
CA VAL A 91 -1.70 -11.71 5.88
C VAL A 91 -1.21 -12.75 4.89
N ARG A 92 -1.90 -13.88 4.78
CA ARG A 92 -1.49 -15.00 3.91
C ARG A 92 -1.43 -14.63 2.43
N VAL A 93 -2.40 -13.87 1.91
CA VAL A 93 -2.38 -13.45 0.50
C VAL A 93 -1.24 -12.47 0.23
N MET A 94 -0.88 -11.60 1.18
CA MET A 94 0.27 -10.71 1.05
C MET A 94 1.58 -11.50 1.09
N GLU A 95 1.73 -12.48 1.98
CA GLU A 95 2.89 -13.38 2.03
C GLU A 95 3.05 -14.19 0.75
N MET A 96 1.95 -14.73 0.22
CA MET A 96 1.95 -15.45 -1.06
C MET A 96 2.37 -14.55 -2.23
N LEU A 97 1.87 -13.31 -2.29
CA LEU A 97 2.25 -12.36 -3.34
C LEU A 97 3.71 -11.90 -3.23
N ASP A 98 4.18 -11.70 -2.00
CA ASP A 98 5.58 -11.39 -1.67
C ASP A 98 6.52 -12.51 -2.14
N GLU A 99 6.19 -13.77 -1.84
CA GLU A 99 6.90 -14.95 -2.34
C GLU A 99 6.87 -15.01 -3.88
N ALA A 100 5.72 -14.78 -4.49
CA ALA A 100 5.57 -14.81 -5.94
C ALA A 100 6.45 -13.77 -6.64
N HIS A 101 6.50 -12.54 -6.10
CA HIS A 101 7.37 -11.49 -6.61
C HIS A 101 8.84 -11.82 -6.40
N THR A 102 9.25 -12.17 -5.18
CA THR A 102 10.68 -12.39 -4.86
C THR A 102 11.27 -13.59 -5.59
N LYS A 103 10.53 -14.70 -5.74
CA LYS A 103 10.99 -15.86 -6.52
C LYS A 103 11.15 -15.57 -8.01
N ARG A 104 10.28 -14.72 -8.56
CA ARG A 104 10.28 -14.40 -10.00
C ARG A 104 11.25 -13.28 -10.34
N LEU A 105 11.25 -12.22 -9.54
CA LEU A 105 11.90 -10.94 -9.85
C LEU A 105 13.17 -10.69 -9.02
N GLY A 106 13.46 -11.53 -8.03
CA GLY A 106 14.53 -11.36 -7.06
C GLY A 106 14.09 -10.52 -5.85
N ILE A 107 14.91 -10.54 -4.80
CA ILE A 107 14.70 -9.73 -3.60
C ILE A 107 15.03 -8.26 -3.93
N PRO A 108 14.13 -7.30 -3.64
CA PRO A 108 14.44 -5.89 -3.87
C PRO A 108 15.69 -5.39 -3.14
N GLU A 109 16.52 -4.64 -3.86
CA GLU A 109 17.73 -4.00 -3.35
C GLU A 109 17.59 -2.47 -3.29
N PRO A 110 18.18 -1.80 -2.29
CA PRO A 110 18.18 -0.35 -2.18
C PRO A 110 18.70 0.33 -3.45
N ILE A 111 17.93 1.30 -3.96
CA ILE A 111 18.27 2.03 -5.17
C ILE A 111 17.77 3.48 -5.10
N ARG A 112 18.61 4.40 -5.57
CA ARG A 112 18.19 5.78 -5.89
C ARG A 112 17.70 5.83 -7.33
N VAL A 113 16.47 6.32 -7.50
CA VAL A 113 15.74 6.39 -8.77
C VAL A 113 15.61 7.84 -9.17
N SER A 114 15.86 8.19 -10.43
CA SER A 114 15.60 9.55 -10.92
C SER A 114 14.10 9.86 -10.86
N GLN A 115 13.77 11.07 -10.45
CA GLN A 115 12.40 11.52 -10.27
C GLN A 115 12.10 12.67 -11.24
N ASN A 116 10.97 12.58 -11.95
CA ASN A 116 10.49 13.59 -12.91
C ASN A 116 11.39 13.89 -14.12
N LYS A 117 12.52 13.19 -14.28
CA LYS A 117 13.33 13.23 -15.50
C LYS A 117 12.73 12.33 -16.56
N VAL A 118 12.50 12.84 -17.77
CA VAL A 118 11.91 12.08 -18.89
C VAL A 118 12.61 12.41 -20.20
N GLU A 119 13.16 11.38 -20.84
CA GLU A 119 13.87 11.45 -22.12
C GLU A 119 13.29 10.49 -23.17
N GLY A 120 13.31 10.91 -24.43
CA GLY A 120 13.00 10.10 -25.61
C GLY A 120 11.52 9.71 -25.74
N LYS A 121 11.24 8.68 -26.55
CA LYS A 121 9.90 8.07 -26.59
C LYS A 121 9.64 7.42 -25.24
N ALA A 122 8.46 7.62 -24.67
CA ALA A 122 8.21 7.27 -23.28
C ALA A 122 6.88 6.56 -23.07
N ILE A 123 6.88 5.59 -22.14
CA ILE A 123 5.67 5.02 -21.54
C ILE A 123 5.76 5.19 -20.02
N VAL A 124 4.68 5.68 -19.38
CA VAL A 124 4.56 5.65 -17.91
C VAL A 124 3.62 4.53 -17.48
N VAL A 125 4.04 3.75 -16.49
CA VAL A 125 3.27 2.65 -15.90
C VAL A 125 2.81 3.05 -14.49
N THR A 126 1.51 2.97 -14.24
CA THR A 126 0.88 3.22 -12.94
C THR A 126 0.09 2.00 -12.46
N GLY A 127 -0.18 1.94 -11.17
CA GLY A 127 -0.83 0.80 -10.52
C GLY A 127 0.19 -0.02 -9.73
N HIS A 128 0.02 -1.34 -9.70
CA HIS A 128 0.85 -2.22 -8.86
C HIS A 128 1.36 -3.48 -9.58
N ASN A 129 0.90 -3.77 -10.80
CA ASN A 129 1.10 -5.07 -11.42
C ASN A 129 2.54 -5.20 -12.00
N LEU A 130 3.42 -5.87 -11.26
CA LEU A 130 4.80 -6.08 -11.66
C LEU A 130 4.94 -7.08 -12.82
N PHE A 131 4.00 -8.01 -12.98
CA PHE A 131 3.96 -8.91 -14.13
C PHE A 131 3.72 -8.15 -15.44
N ALA A 132 2.72 -7.26 -15.44
CA ALA A 132 2.44 -6.39 -16.60
C ALA A 132 3.63 -5.50 -16.96
N LEU A 133 4.35 -4.97 -15.94
CA LEU A 133 5.56 -4.20 -16.17
C LEU A 133 6.69 -5.05 -16.78
N GLU A 134 6.93 -6.25 -16.25
CA GLU A 134 7.95 -7.17 -16.79
C GLU A 134 7.67 -7.49 -18.26
N GLU A 135 6.42 -7.80 -18.59
CA GLU A 135 6.02 -8.15 -19.95
C GLU A 135 6.13 -6.95 -20.90
N LEU A 136 5.75 -5.76 -20.44
CA LEU A 136 5.99 -4.52 -21.19
C LEU A 136 7.47 -4.29 -21.44
N LEU A 137 8.33 -4.44 -20.42
CA LEU A 137 9.78 -4.27 -20.54
C LEU A 137 10.37 -5.23 -21.58
N ARG A 138 9.97 -6.50 -21.52
CA ARG A 138 10.36 -7.53 -22.50
C ARG A 138 9.95 -7.15 -23.92
N GLN A 139 8.72 -6.68 -24.13
CA GLN A 139 8.22 -6.33 -25.46
C GLN A 139 8.74 -4.99 -26.01
N THR A 140 9.29 -4.13 -25.14
CA THR A 140 9.86 -2.82 -25.51
C THR A 140 11.37 -2.81 -25.64
N GLU A 141 12.05 -3.89 -25.23
CA GLU A 141 13.50 -4.02 -25.35
C GLU A 141 13.96 -3.83 -26.81
N GLY A 142 14.94 -2.95 -27.01
CA GLY A 142 15.47 -2.62 -28.34
C GLY A 142 14.58 -1.74 -29.22
N LYS A 143 13.42 -1.26 -28.75
CA LYS A 143 12.49 -0.43 -29.54
C LYS A 143 12.68 1.08 -29.40
N GLY A 144 13.66 1.52 -28.61
CA GLY A 144 13.93 2.95 -28.39
C GLY A 144 12.87 3.68 -27.55
N ILE A 145 12.12 2.95 -26.72
CA ILE A 145 11.11 3.50 -25.81
C ILE A 145 11.62 3.35 -24.38
N ASN A 146 11.62 4.44 -23.62
CA ASN A 146 11.93 4.46 -22.21
C ASN A 146 10.67 4.24 -21.36
N ILE A 147 10.79 3.44 -20.31
CA ILE A 147 9.73 3.11 -19.37
C ILE A 147 9.96 3.85 -18.06
N TYR A 148 8.90 4.49 -17.57
CA TYR A 148 8.85 5.22 -16.32
C TYR A 148 7.77 4.63 -15.42
N THR A 149 7.98 4.69 -14.10
CA THR A 149 7.00 4.29 -13.11
C THR A 149 6.26 5.50 -12.56
N HIS A 150 5.08 5.28 -11.99
CA HIS A 150 4.32 6.29 -11.27
C HIS A 150 3.65 5.68 -10.04
N SER A 151 3.60 6.45 -8.94
CA SER A 151 2.94 6.06 -7.69
C SER A 151 3.44 4.70 -7.16
N GLU A 152 2.55 3.72 -7.01
CA GLU A 152 2.82 2.38 -6.47
C GLU A 152 3.71 1.50 -7.36
N MET A 153 4.11 1.97 -8.54
CA MET A 153 5.12 1.28 -9.36
C MET A 153 6.57 1.66 -9.01
N LEU A 154 6.81 2.69 -8.19
CA LEU A 154 8.16 3.09 -7.75
C LEU A 154 9.02 1.91 -7.22
N PRO A 155 8.49 1.01 -6.38
CA PRO A 155 9.29 -0.09 -5.84
C PRO A 155 9.79 -1.09 -6.89
N ALA A 156 9.25 -1.08 -8.11
CA ALA A 156 9.69 -1.95 -9.20
C ALA A 156 11.19 -1.82 -9.49
N HIS A 157 11.77 -0.63 -9.29
CA HIS A 157 13.18 -0.35 -9.51
C HIS A 157 14.12 -1.13 -8.58
N GLY A 158 13.64 -1.58 -7.42
CA GLY A 158 14.43 -2.38 -6.49
C GLY A 158 14.62 -3.83 -6.96
N TYR A 159 13.72 -4.37 -7.80
CA TYR A 159 13.75 -5.78 -8.19
C TYR A 159 14.86 -6.06 -9.21
N PRO A 160 15.82 -6.97 -8.93
CA PRO A 160 16.94 -7.25 -9.83
C PRO A 160 16.55 -7.63 -11.25
N ALA A 161 15.50 -8.45 -11.41
CA ALA A 161 15.05 -8.91 -12.74
C ALA A 161 14.41 -7.81 -13.59
N LEU A 162 13.88 -6.74 -12.97
CA LEU A 162 13.34 -5.57 -13.68
C LEU A 162 14.44 -4.53 -13.93
N LYS A 163 15.31 -4.32 -12.94
CA LYS A 163 16.44 -3.39 -13.00
C LYS A 163 17.44 -3.69 -14.13
N LYS A 164 17.53 -4.95 -14.58
CA LYS A 164 18.41 -5.34 -15.70
C LYS A 164 18.06 -4.64 -17.02
N TYR A 165 16.82 -4.17 -17.20
CA TYR A 165 16.38 -3.48 -18.40
C TYR A 165 16.81 -2.02 -18.35
N SER A 166 17.82 -1.63 -19.14
CA SER A 166 18.39 -0.28 -19.11
C SER A 166 17.43 0.84 -19.55
N HIS A 167 16.32 0.47 -20.20
CA HIS A 167 15.26 1.40 -20.58
C HIS A 167 14.16 1.55 -19.51
N LEU A 168 14.24 0.86 -18.37
CA LEU A 168 13.51 1.24 -17.15
C LEU A 168 14.27 2.39 -16.48
N LYS A 169 13.82 3.63 -16.68
CA LYS A 169 14.63 4.82 -16.42
C LYS A 169 14.41 5.45 -15.04
N GLY A 170 13.16 5.72 -14.67
CA GLY A 170 12.87 6.50 -13.48
C GLY A 170 11.42 6.48 -13.06
N ASN A 171 11.10 7.30 -12.07
CA ASN A 171 9.74 7.52 -11.59
C ASN A 171 9.29 8.95 -11.91
N ILE A 172 8.00 9.16 -12.17
CA ILE A 172 7.42 10.49 -12.37
C ILE A 172 6.21 10.70 -11.46
N GLY A 173 5.96 11.95 -11.10
CA GLY A 173 4.81 12.34 -10.28
C GLY A 173 4.88 11.86 -8.84
N LYS A 174 3.74 11.89 -8.17
CA LYS A 174 3.60 11.59 -6.74
C LYS A 174 2.71 10.36 -6.53
N ALA A 175 1.89 10.39 -5.48
CA ALA A 175 0.80 9.46 -5.29
C ALA A 175 -0.29 9.65 -6.36
N TRP A 176 -1.17 8.67 -6.46
CA TRP A 176 -2.14 8.51 -7.55
C TRP A 176 -3.00 9.72 -7.95
N TYR A 177 -3.23 10.70 -7.05
CA TYR A 177 -4.22 11.75 -7.31
C TYR A 177 -3.68 12.92 -8.14
N ASP A 178 -2.36 13.04 -8.33
CA ASP A 178 -1.77 14.03 -9.24
C ASP A 178 -1.88 13.62 -10.71
N GLN A 179 -2.25 12.36 -10.96
CA GLN A 179 -2.22 11.71 -12.28
C GLN A 179 -2.90 12.51 -13.38
N ARG A 180 -4.04 13.17 -13.11
CA ARG A 180 -4.74 13.93 -14.16
C ARG A 180 -3.87 15.07 -14.70
N ARG A 181 -3.20 15.80 -13.81
CA ARG A 181 -2.32 16.93 -14.19
C ARG A 181 -1.03 16.41 -14.80
N LEU A 182 -0.48 15.34 -14.23
CA LEU A 182 0.74 14.73 -14.69
C LEU A 182 0.57 14.14 -16.09
N PHE A 183 -0.44 13.28 -16.28
CA PHE A 183 -0.69 12.57 -17.53
C PHE A 183 -1.09 13.52 -18.66
N GLU A 184 -1.82 14.60 -18.37
CA GLU A 184 -2.09 15.65 -19.37
C GLU A 184 -0.80 16.24 -19.97
N LYS A 185 0.21 16.47 -19.12
CA LYS A 185 1.50 17.07 -19.51
C LYS A 185 2.51 16.06 -20.03
N PHE A 186 2.42 14.81 -19.60
CA PHE A 186 3.34 13.75 -20.01
C PHE A 186 3.15 13.48 -21.51
N PRO A 187 4.17 13.59 -22.36
CA PRO A 187 4.00 13.49 -23.81
C PRO A 187 3.84 12.04 -24.32
N GLY A 188 4.26 11.05 -23.52
CA GLY A 188 4.27 9.64 -23.90
C GLY A 188 2.95 8.90 -23.65
N ALA A 189 2.97 7.58 -23.89
CA ALA A 189 1.81 6.72 -23.64
C ALA A 189 1.73 6.29 -22.16
N ILE A 190 0.54 5.89 -21.71
CA ILE A 190 0.26 5.59 -20.30
C ILE A 190 -0.31 4.18 -20.20
N LEU A 191 0.22 3.37 -19.28
CA LEU A 191 -0.33 2.07 -18.92
C LEU A 191 -0.84 2.09 -17.47
N ALA A 192 -2.14 1.92 -17.29
CA ALA A 192 -2.76 1.72 -15.98
C ALA A 192 -3.01 0.25 -15.71
N THR A 193 -2.25 -0.31 -14.77
CA THR A 193 -2.29 -1.74 -14.47
C THR A 193 -3.36 -2.13 -13.44
N THR A 194 -3.68 -1.22 -12.52
CA THR A 194 -4.63 -1.42 -11.42
C THR A 194 -5.25 -0.09 -11.01
N ASN A 195 -6.00 -0.06 -9.91
CA ASN A 195 -6.29 1.20 -9.22
C ASN A 195 -4.98 1.90 -8.76
N CYS A 196 -4.97 3.22 -8.57
CA CYS A 196 -6.09 4.15 -8.72
C CYS A 196 -6.06 4.85 -10.09
N VAL A 197 -7.10 4.62 -10.88
CA VAL A 197 -7.38 5.36 -12.12
C VAL A 197 -8.47 6.39 -11.87
N MET A 198 -8.37 7.56 -12.48
CA MET A 198 -9.37 8.62 -12.38
C MET A 198 -10.10 8.79 -13.71
N PRO A 199 -11.43 8.99 -13.71
CA PRO A 199 -12.15 9.38 -14.92
C PRO A 199 -11.45 10.54 -15.62
N ILE A 200 -11.22 10.41 -16.93
CA ILE A 200 -10.45 11.38 -17.70
C ILE A 200 -11.31 12.62 -17.93
N LYS A 201 -10.73 13.79 -17.65
CA LYS A 201 -11.33 15.11 -17.95
C LYS A 201 -10.54 15.91 -18.99
N GLY A 202 -9.43 15.35 -19.48
CA GLY A 202 -8.48 16.01 -20.36
C GLY A 202 -8.19 15.18 -21.62
N GLY A 203 -7.09 15.49 -22.32
CA GLY A 203 -6.83 15.05 -23.69
C GLY A 203 -5.91 13.84 -23.86
N TYR A 204 -5.83 12.92 -22.89
CA TYR A 204 -4.87 11.79 -22.93
C TYR A 204 -5.50 10.40 -23.06
N ALA A 205 -6.81 10.29 -23.27
CA ALA A 205 -7.50 9.00 -23.38
C ALA A 205 -6.99 8.15 -24.55
N ASP A 206 -6.68 8.78 -25.68
CA ASP A 206 -6.18 8.17 -26.92
C ASP A 206 -4.77 7.59 -26.82
N ARG A 207 -4.05 7.91 -25.75
CA ARG A 207 -2.70 7.40 -25.45
C ARG A 207 -2.60 6.73 -24.09
N MET A 208 -3.75 6.48 -23.45
CA MET A 208 -3.84 5.68 -22.24
C MET A 208 -4.35 4.28 -22.56
N PHE A 209 -3.78 3.30 -21.89
CA PHE A 209 -4.16 1.90 -21.97
C PHE A 209 -4.44 1.39 -20.56
N SER A 210 -5.41 0.49 -20.46
CA SER A 210 -5.76 -0.19 -19.23
C SER A 210 -5.48 -1.69 -19.34
N TYR A 211 -5.23 -2.33 -18.21
CA TYR A 211 -4.88 -3.75 -18.13
C TYR A 211 -5.79 -4.46 -17.13
N GLU A 212 -6.17 -5.69 -17.46
CA GLU A 212 -6.92 -6.61 -16.57
C GLU A 212 -8.20 -6.03 -15.97
N VAL A 213 -8.26 -5.78 -14.66
CA VAL A 213 -9.47 -5.30 -13.99
C VAL A 213 -9.64 -3.78 -14.13
N ALA A 214 -8.55 -3.03 -14.29
CA ALA A 214 -8.60 -1.57 -14.40
C ALA A 214 -9.28 -1.14 -15.71
N GLY A 215 -10.15 -0.14 -15.68
CA GLY A 215 -10.85 0.34 -16.87
C GLY A 215 -11.30 1.80 -16.76
N LEU A 216 -11.36 2.47 -17.91
CA LEU A 216 -11.81 3.85 -18.07
C LEU A 216 -12.54 3.97 -19.42
N GLU A 217 -13.52 4.85 -19.49
CA GLU A 217 -14.22 5.17 -20.74
C GLU A 217 -13.24 5.70 -21.79
N ASN A 218 -13.40 5.26 -23.05
CA ASN A 218 -12.54 5.66 -24.18
C ASN A 218 -11.04 5.32 -24.03
N VAL A 219 -10.68 4.42 -23.11
CA VAL A 219 -9.31 3.93 -22.92
C VAL A 219 -9.19 2.52 -23.45
N ARG A 220 -8.22 2.28 -24.35
CA ARG A 220 -8.03 0.96 -24.94
C ARG A 220 -7.55 -0.05 -23.90
N LYS A 221 -8.06 -1.28 -23.98
CA LYS A 221 -7.63 -2.39 -23.13
C LYS A 221 -6.46 -3.14 -23.77
N ILE A 222 -5.48 -3.53 -22.96
CA ILE A 222 -4.49 -4.53 -23.33
C ILE A 222 -5.14 -5.91 -23.21
N GLU A 223 -5.00 -6.73 -24.24
CA GLU A 223 -5.60 -8.07 -24.31
C GLU A 223 -4.51 -9.12 -24.51
N ASN A 224 -4.64 -10.25 -23.82
CA ASN A 224 -3.73 -11.41 -23.95
C ASN A 224 -2.24 -11.03 -23.78
N ASP A 225 -1.94 -10.12 -22.86
CA ASP A 225 -0.60 -9.57 -22.63
C ASP A 225 0.07 -8.98 -23.87
N ASN A 226 -0.70 -8.64 -24.91
CA ASN A 226 -0.16 -8.04 -26.14
C ASN A 226 -0.04 -6.52 -25.98
N PHE A 227 1.17 -6.04 -25.67
CA PHE A 227 1.46 -4.61 -25.53
C PHE A 227 1.76 -3.92 -26.87
N SER A 228 1.74 -4.63 -28.01
CA SER A 228 2.01 -4.05 -29.33
C SER A 228 1.21 -2.76 -29.62
N PRO A 229 -0.10 -2.68 -29.33
CA PRO A 229 -0.86 -1.44 -29.53
C PRO A 229 -0.36 -0.24 -28.71
N LEU A 230 0.06 -0.48 -27.46
CA LEU A 230 0.63 0.55 -26.59
C LEU A 230 1.99 1.01 -27.12
N ILE A 231 2.80 0.04 -27.56
CA ILE A 231 4.15 0.27 -28.10
C ILE A 231 4.09 1.08 -29.40
N GLU A 232 3.23 0.69 -30.34
CA GLU A 232 2.99 1.41 -31.59
C GLU A 232 2.56 2.85 -31.29
N ARG A 233 1.60 3.03 -30.37
CA ARG A 233 1.17 4.36 -29.96
C ARG A 233 2.30 5.19 -29.37
N ALA A 234 3.13 4.59 -28.52
CA ALA A 234 4.28 5.27 -27.93
C ALA A 234 5.31 5.73 -28.98
N LEU A 235 5.51 4.97 -30.06
CA LEU A 235 6.41 5.33 -31.16
C LEU A 235 5.89 6.52 -31.98
N GLU A 236 4.57 6.66 -32.13
CA GLU A 236 3.93 7.78 -32.83
C GLU A 236 3.95 9.09 -32.02
N LEU A 237 4.00 9.01 -30.68
CA LEU A 237 3.93 10.16 -29.79
C LEU A 237 5.24 10.97 -29.77
N PRO A 238 5.21 12.26 -29.42
CA PRO A 238 6.41 13.09 -29.34
C PRO A 238 7.47 12.53 -28.37
N GLU A 239 8.73 12.82 -28.64
CA GLU A 239 9.80 12.57 -27.67
C GLU A 239 9.71 13.57 -26.51
N ALA A 240 10.07 13.10 -25.32
CA ALA A 240 10.20 13.92 -24.13
C ALA A 240 11.64 14.41 -23.94
N ALA A 241 11.79 15.62 -23.41
CA ALA A 241 13.05 16.17 -22.91
C ALA A 241 12.75 17.02 -21.66
N ILE A 242 12.44 16.33 -20.56
CA ILE A 242 12.16 16.93 -19.25
C ILE A 242 13.35 16.65 -18.35
N GLU A 243 14.08 17.70 -17.98
CA GLU A 243 15.19 17.61 -17.04
C GLU A 243 14.71 17.73 -15.58
N SER A 244 15.36 16.98 -14.70
CA SER A 244 15.16 17.02 -13.25
C SER A 244 16.36 16.37 -12.56
N ASP A 245 16.80 16.98 -11.46
CA ASP A 245 17.85 16.43 -10.58
C ASP A 245 17.24 15.73 -9.34
N GLU A 246 15.91 15.68 -9.24
CA GLU A 246 15.22 15.01 -8.14
C GLU A 246 15.49 13.50 -8.16
N THR A 247 15.60 12.90 -6.98
CA THR A 247 15.73 11.45 -6.83
C THR A 247 14.87 10.95 -5.68
N LEU A 248 14.46 9.69 -5.75
CA LEU A 248 13.76 8.97 -4.68
C LEU A 248 14.54 7.72 -4.31
N LEU A 249 14.45 7.33 -3.03
CA LEU A 249 15.07 6.11 -2.51
C LEU A 249 14.00 5.03 -2.30
N THR A 250 14.23 3.81 -2.79
CA THR A 250 13.32 2.67 -2.63
C THR A 250 14.09 1.34 -2.61
N GLY A 251 13.40 0.22 -2.42
CA GLY A 251 13.96 -1.13 -2.59
C GLY A 251 14.42 -1.83 -1.31
N PHE A 252 13.97 -1.40 -0.12
CA PHE A 252 14.37 -2.01 1.15
C PHE A 252 13.44 -3.17 1.53
N HIS A 253 13.48 -4.28 0.81
CA HIS A 253 12.69 -5.46 1.20
C HIS A 253 13.05 -5.95 2.63
N HIS A 254 12.13 -6.64 3.33
CA HIS A 254 12.45 -7.13 4.69
C HIS A 254 13.69 -8.01 4.73
N GLU A 255 13.93 -8.87 3.73
CA GLU A 255 15.17 -9.68 3.70
C GLU A 255 16.42 -8.80 3.61
N THR A 256 16.36 -7.72 2.84
CA THR A 256 17.45 -6.74 2.73
C THR A 256 17.66 -6.00 4.05
N VAL A 257 16.58 -5.60 4.72
CA VAL A 257 16.64 -4.94 6.04
C VAL A 257 17.12 -5.92 7.12
N LEU A 258 16.69 -7.18 7.07
CA LEU A 258 17.13 -8.23 8.00
C LEU A 258 18.61 -8.61 7.79
N GLY A 259 19.15 -8.39 6.58
CA GLY A 259 20.59 -8.42 6.36
C GLY A 259 21.36 -7.39 7.22
N LEU A 260 20.72 -6.26 7.54
CA LEU A 260 21.25 -5.24 8.46
C LEU A 260 20.91 -5.53 9.93
N ALA A 261 20.21 -6.62 10.25
CA ALA A 261 19.71 -6.88 11.60
C ALA A 261 20.81 -6.83 12.67
N PRO A 262 22.03 -7.38 12.50
CA PRO A 262 23.07 -7.29 13.52
C PRO A 262 23.42 -5.85 13.89
N GLU A 263 23.55 -4.97 12.90
CA GLU A 263 23.86 -3.55 13.09
C GLU A 263 22.69 -2.80 13.71
N VAL A 264 21.46 -3.07 13.25
CA VAL A 264 20.24 -2.48 13.80
C VAL A 264 20.04 -2.89 15.26
N ILE A 265 20.22 -4.17 15.59
CA ILE A 265 20.14 -4.69 16.96
C ILE A 265 21.18 -4.03 17.84
N ALA A 266 22.44 -3.94 17.38
CA ALA A 266 23.50 -3.27 18.12
C ALA A 266 23.17 -1.78 18.36
N ALA A 267 22.71 -1.07 17.33
CA ALA A 267 22.36 0.34 17.43
C ALA A 267 21.19 0.60 18.38
N VAL A 268 20.21 -0.31 18.45
CA VAL A 268 19.13 -0.24 19.46
C VAL A 268 19.69 -0.50 20.86
N LYS A 269 20.51 -1.54 21.07
CA LYS A 269 21.11 -1.86 22.38
C LYS A 269 22.03 -0.76 22.91
N GLU A 270 22.73 -0.07 22.02
CA GLU A 270 23.60 1.06 22.33
C GLU A 270 22.83 2.38 22.52
N GLY A 271 21.51 2.38 22.32
CA GLY A 271 20.67 3.59 22.43
C GLY A 271 20.85 4.60 21.29
N LYS A 272 21.52 4.20 20.19
CA LYS A 272 21.68 5.02 18.97
C LYS A 272 20.38 5.12 18.19
N ILE A 273 19.62 4.02 18.12
CA ILE A 273 18.23 4.03 17.64
C ILE A 273 17.32 4.01 18.86
N LYS A 274 16.54 5.08 19.04
CA LYS A 274 15.58 5.20 20.13
C LYS A 274 14.20 4.65 19.80
N ARG A 275 13.79 4.74 18.52
CA ARG A 275 12.45 4.33 18.08
C ARG A 275 12.36 4.16 16.57
N PHE A 276 11.57 3.18 16.14
CA PHE A 276 11.10 3.05 14.76
C PHE A 276 9.69 3.65 14.63
N PHE A 277 9.46 4.38 13.54
CA PHE A 277 8.15 4.89 13.17
C PHE A 277 7.70 4.21 11.89
N VAL A 278 6.66 3.38 12.00
CA VAL A 278 5.97 2.84 10.82
C VAL A 278 4.98 3.91 10.36
N ILE A 279 5.37 4.69 9.36
CA ILE A 279 4.51 5.71 8.74
C ILE A 279 4.13 5.18 7.36
N ALA A 280 2.97 4.56 7.25
CA ALA A 280 2.62 3.77 6.06
C ALA A 280 1.14 3.90 5.69
N GLY A 281 0.82 3.46 4.47
CA GLY A 281 -0.56 3.34 4.00
C GLY A 281 -0.89 4.28 2.84
N CYS A 282 -2.18 4.47 2.56
CA CYS A 282 -2.62 5.07 1.30
C CYS A 282 -2.76 6.60 1.40
N ASP A 283 -2.36 7.32 0.35
CA ASP A 283 -2.54 8.78 0.25
C ASP A 283 -3.90 9.14 -0.36
N ALA A 284 -4.39 10.33 -0.03
CA ALA A 284 -5.64 10.88 -0.53
C ALA A 284 -5.53 12.41 -0.77
N PRO A 285 -6.32 12.99 -1.68
CA PRO A 285 -6.37 14.44 -1.87
C PRO A 285 -6.74 15.20 -0.60
N GLY A 286 -6.30 16.45 -0.51
CA GLY A 286 -6.63 17.36 0.59
C GLY A 286 -5.53 17.47 1.65
N LYS A 287 -5.88 18.14 2.76
CA LYS A 287 -4.95 18.53 3.82
C LYS A 287 -4.64 17.43 4.85
N GLY A 288 -5.44 16.35 4.88
CA GLY A 288 -5.22 15.27 5.85
C GLY A 288 -3.84 14.63 5.77
N GLY A 289 -3.20 14.67 4.59
CA GLY A 289 -1.82 14.22 4.38
C GLY A 289 -0.73 15.10 5.01
N GLU A 290 -1.05 16.34 5.40
CA GLU A 290 -0.08 17.30 5.99
C GLU A 290 0.46 16.80 7.33
N TYR A 291 -0.39 16.15 8.14
CA TYR A 291 -0.01 15.50 9.39
C TYR A 291 1.17 14.54 9.22
N TYR A 292 1.14 13.68 8.19
CA TYR A 292 2.16 12.66 8.00
C TYR A 292 3.51 13.26 7.56
N ARG A 293 3.47 14.33 6.76
CA ARG A 293 4.68 15.08 6.41
C ARG A 293 5.26 15.77 7.64
N GLU A 294 4.42 16.47 8.41
CA GLU A 294 4.84 17.14 9.64
C GLU A 294 5.46 16.15 10.63
N LEU A 295 4.80 15.02 10.87
CA LEU A 295 5.32 13.95 11.73
C LEU A 295 6.68 13.48 11.21
N ALA A 296 6.75 12.97 9.98
CA ALA A 296 7.96 12.38 9.43
C ALA A 296 9.16 13.35 9.45
N THR A 297 8.94 14.62 9.11
CA THR A 297 10.00 15.65 9.05
C THR A 297 10.39 16.23 10.41
N SER A 298 9.58 16.01 11.45
CA SER A 298 9.87 16.48 12.81
C SER A 298 10.56 15.43 13.68
N LEU A 299 10.68 14.18 13.20
CA LEU A 299 11.25 13.09 13.97
C LEU A 299 12.74 13.30 14.30
N PRO A 300 13.17 13.04 15.57
CA PRO A 300 14.56 13.16 15.97
C PRO A 300 15.53 12.28 15.15
N PRO A 301 16.80 12.69 14.98
CA PRO A 301 17.82 11.93 14.25
C PRO A 301 18.02 10.48 14.71
N GLU A 302 17.72 10.17 15.97
CA GLU A 302 17.85 8.84 16.57
C GLU A 302 16.67 7.90 16.25
N THR A 303 15.84 8.26 15.27
CA THR A 303 14.68 7.47 14.84
C THR A 303 14.79 7.03 13.38
N VAL A 304 14.15 5.90 13.07
CA VAL A 304 14.08 5.31 11.73
C VAL A 304 12.64 5.22 11.27
N ILE A 305 12.36 5.69 10.05
CA ILE A 305 11.06 5.62 9.39
C ILE A 305 11.01 4.36 8.53
N LEU A 306 10.05 3.48 8.81
CA LEU A 306 9.66 2.37 7.94
C LEU A 306 8.39 2.77 7.20
N THR A 307 8.37 2.65 5.88
CA THR A 307 7.19 3.01 5.08
C THR A 307 6.88 1.99 4.00
N THR A 308 5.61 1.96 3.61
CA THR A 308 5.09 1.25 2.43
C THR A 308 4.00 2.11 1.81
N SER A 309 3.57 1.74 0.60
CA SER A 309 2.37 2.29 -0.04
C SER A 309 2.50 3.77 -0.46
N CYS A 310 1.52 4.28 -1.20
CA CYS A 310 1.59 5.61 -1.80
C CYS A 310 1.59 6.79 -0.81
N GLY A 311 1.26 6.58 0.47
CA GLY A 311 1.41 7.58 1.54
C GLY A 311 2.83 8.11 1.67
N LYS A 312 3.84 7.31 1.26
CA LYS A 312 5.25 7.71 1.24
C LYS A 312 5.50 9.00 0.46
N PHE A 313 4.71 9.30 -0.59
CA PHE A 313 4.88 10.50 -1.42
C PHE A 313 4.58 11.81 -0.69
N ARG A 314 4.12 11.75 0.57
CA ARG A 314 4.02 12.92 1.45
C ARG A 314 5.36 13.36 2.04
N PHE A 315 6.35 12.48 2.07
CA PHE A 315 7.60 12.72 2.81
C PHE A 315 8.84 12.03 2.22
N ASN A 316 8.74 11.27 1.13
CA ASN A 316 9.87 10.57 0.51
C ASN A 316 10.78 11.47 -0.36
N ASP A 317 10.43 12.74 -0.52
CA ASP A 317 11.22 13.79 -1.16
C ASP A 317 12.29 14.38 -0.23
N VAL A 318 12.36 13.93 1.02
CA VAL A 318 13.27 14.42 2.05
C VAL A 318 14.45 13.46 2.21
N ASP A 319 15.67 13.99 2.25
CA ASP A 319 16.84 13.24 2.67
C ASP A 319 16.94 13.22 4.20
N TYR A 320 16.64 12.06 4.78
CA TYR A 320 16.67 11.86 6.22
C TYR A 320 18.07 11.54 6.76
N GLY A 321 19.04 11.25 5.88
CA GLY A 321 20.37 10.80 6.25
C GLY A 321 20.40 9.42 6.92
N VAL A 322 21.44 9.21 7.72
CA VAL A 322 21.65 7.99 8.52
C VAL A 322 21.50 8.29 10.01
N VAL A 323 21.27 7.25 10.82
CA VAL A 323 21.23 7.37 12.28
C VAL A 323 22.63 7.78 12.78
N PRO A 324 22.75 8.82 13.63
CA PRO A 324 24.05 9.32 14.09
C PRO A 324 24.96 8.23 14.66
N GLY A 325 26.20 8.15 14.15
CA GLY A 325 27.19 7.16 14.60
C GLY A 325 26.98 5.74 14.06
N THR A 326 26.20 5.59 12.97
CA THR A 326 25.97 4.34 12.23
C THR A 326 25.85 4.64 10.73
N ASP A 327 25.81 3.58 9.90
CA ASP A 327 25.48 3.67 8.47
C ASP A 327 24.00 3.32 8.18
N ILE A 328 23.16 3.19 9.22
CA ILE A 328 21.77 2.76 9.10
C ILE A 328 20.92 3.90 8.52
N PRO A 329 20.25 3.73 7.37
CA PRO A 329 19.38 4.74 6.80
C PRO A 329 18.20 5.07 7.72
N ARG A 330 17.90 6.36 7.87
CA ARG A 330 16.73 6.81 8.63
C ARG A 330 15.40 6.67 7.89
N TYR A 331 15.45 6.44 6.58
CA TYR A 331 14.27 6.24 5.75
C TYR A 331 14.39 4.92 5.00
N ILE A 332 13.43 4.03 5.22
CA ILE A 332 13.41 2.68 4.68
C ILE A 332 12.04 2.46 4.01
N ASP A 333 12.04 2.51 2.68
CA ASP A 333 10.87 2.19 1.87
C ASP A 333 10.85 0.69 1.53
N LEU A 334 9.93 -0.03 2.19
CA LEU A 334 9.75 -1.47 2.05
C LEU A 334 8.97 -1.87 0.80
N GLY A 335 8.40 -0.91 0.06
CA GLY A 335 7.77 -1.14 -1.24
C GLY A 335 6.29 -0.78 -1.31
N GLN A 336 5.51 -1.62 -1.99
CA GLN A 336 4.08 -1.41 -2.27
C GLN A 336 3.24 -1.69 -1.02
N CYS A 337 1.93 -1.41 -1.09
CA CYS A 337 1.00 -1.75 -0.01
C CYS A 337 1.02 -3.24 0.41
N ASN A 338 1.17 -4.19 -0.53
CA ASN A 338 1.34 -5.62 -0.22
C ASN A 338 2.60 -5.92 0.59
N ASN A 339 3.63 -5.08 0.51
CA ASN A 339 4.84 -5.26 1.31
C ASN A 339 4.66 -4.83 2.77
N SER A 340 3.46 -4.44 3.22
CA SER A 340 3.21 -4.15 4.66
C SER A 340 3.47 -5.36 5.57
N GLY A 341 3.41 -6.59 5.04
CA GLY A 341 3.89 -7.79 5.75
C GLY A 341 5.39 -7.74 6.06
N SER A 342 6.20 -7.03 5.28
CA SER A 342 7.64 -6.82 5.54
C SER A 342 7.86 -6.13 6.89
N THR A 343 7.04 -5.13 7.23
CA THR A 343 7.13 -4.43 8.52
C THR A 343 6.89 -5.38 9.70
N VAL A 344 5.90 -6.27 9.58
CA VAL A 344 5.60 -7.28 10.59
C VAL A 344 6.74 -8.28 10.72
N LYS A 345 7.28 -8.78 9.59
CA LYS A 345 8.43 -9.70 9.58
C LYS A 345 9.66 -9.09 10.25
N ILE A 346 9.94 -7.81 9.98
CA ILE A 346 11.03 -7.06 10.65
C ILE A 346 10.76 -6.96 12.16
N ALA A 347 9.55 -6.58 12.56
CA ALA A 347 9.19 -6.46 13.97
C ALA A 347 9.31 -7.81 14.70
N LEU A 348 8.79 -8.90 14.14
CA LEU A 348 8.94 -10.25 14.72
C LEU A 348 10.41 -10.66 14.88
N ALA A 349 11.25 -10.37 13.88
CA ALA A 349 12.67 -10.69 13.96
C ALA A 349 13.38 -9.88 15.06
N LEU A 350 13.07 -8.60 15.20
CA LEU A 350 13.59 -7.76 16.27
C LEU A 350 13.11 -8.24 17.64
N ALA A 351 11.81 -8.55 17.79
CA ALA A 351 11.22 -9.08 19.01
C ALA A 351 11.94 -10.35 19.47
N ASN A 352 12.15 -11.30 18.54
CA ASN A 352 12.91 -12.52 18.81
C ASN A 352 14.36 -12.23 19.22
N ALA A 353 15.02 -11.25 18.60
CA ALA A 353 16.40 -10.88 18.92
C ALA A 353 16.55 -10.19 20.29
N PHE A 354 15.51 -9.50 20.76
CA PHE A 354 15.46 -8.88 22.08
C PHE A 354 14.85 -9.78 23.16
N GLY A 355 14.21 -10.89 22.77
CA GLY A 355 13.51 -11.78 23.69
C GLY A 355 12.27 -11.14 24.32
N CYS A 356 11.57 -10.30 23.55
CA CYS A 356 10.38 -9.56 23.97
C CYS A 356 9.21 -9.82 23.01
N GLU A 357 8.01 -9.36 23.38
CA GLU A 357 6.85 -9.35 22.51
C GLU A 357 6.93 -8.20 21.49
N VAL A 358 6.23 -8.34 20.35
CA VAL A 358 6.24 -7.30 19.28
C VAL A 358 5.76 -5.94 19.78
N ASN A 359 4.75 -5.93 20.66
CA ASN A 359 4.20 -4.69 21.23
C ASN A 359 5.12 -4.05 22.29
N GLU A 360 6.19 -4.73 22.72
CA GLU A 360 7.19 -4.21 23.65
C GLU A 360 8.37 -3.54 22.91
N LEU A 361 8.46 -3.72 21.59
CA LEU A 361 9.48 -3.08 20.78
C LEU A 361 9.32 -1.55 20.80
N PRO A 362 10.43 -0.79 20.61
CA PRO A 362 10.38 0.65 20.45
C PRO A 362 9.87 1.00 19.04
N VAL A 363 8.64 0.61 18.71
CA VAL A 363 7.98 0.87 17.43
C VAL A 363 6.71 1.67 17.69
N SER A 364 6.45 2.65 16.85
CA SER A 364 5.18 3.36 16.82
C SER A 364 4.58 3.29 15.42
N ILE A 365 3.30 2.92 15.35
CA ILE A 365 2.62 2.65 14.08
C ILE A 365 1.59 3.75 13.81
N VAL A 366 1.74 4.41 12.67
CA VAL A 366 0.93 5.55 12.24
C VAL A 366 0.51 5.33 10.79
N LEU A 367 -0.76 5.00 10.60
CA LEU A 367 -1.30 4.58 9.31
C LEU A 367 -2.15 5.68 8.67
N SER A 368 -1.94 5.89 7.38
CA SER A 368 -2.89 6.58 6.52
C SER A 368 -3.75 5.56 5.76
N TRP A 369 -5.01 5.88 5.53
CA TRP A 369 -5.88 5.01 4.74
C TRP A 369 -6.69 5.81 3.73
N PHE A 370 -7.12 5.12 2.68
CA PHE A 370 -7.95 5.69 1.62
C PHE A 370 -8.91 4.64 1.05
N GLU A 371 -8.40 3.47 0.68
CA GLU A 371 -9.16 2.44 -0.02
C GLU A 371 -9.04 1.06 0.67
N GLN A 372 -9.53 0.04 -0.02
CA GLN A 372 -9.87 -1.26 0.57
C GLN A 372 -8.67 -2.15 0.89
N LYS A 373 -7.54 -2.02 0.17
CA LYS A 373 -6.31 -2.73 0.53
C LYS A 373 -5.80 -2.29 1.91
N ALA A 374 -5.93 -1.01 2.26
CA ALA A 374 -5.59 -0.52 3.60
C ALA A 374 -6.49 -1.14 4.70
N VAL A 375 -7.78 -1.39 4.42
CA VAL A 375 -8.68 -2.08 5.35
C VAL A 375 -8.24 -3.53 5.59
N ALA A 376 -7.88 -4.24 4.51
CA ALA A 376 -7.36 -5.60 4.62
C ALA A 376 -6.06 -5.67 5.44
N ILE A 377 -5.13 -4.71 5.22
CA ILE A 377 -3.88 -4.61 6.00
C ILE A 377 -4.19 -4.35 7.47
N LEU A 378 -5.09 -3.43 7.81
CA LEU A 378 -5.45 -3.12 9.18
C LEU A 378 -6.03 -4.35 9.91
N LEU A 379 -6.97 -5.07 9.28
CA LEU A 379 -7.47 -6.33 9.84
C LEU A 379 -6.36 -7.38 9.96
N GLY A 380 -5.41 -7.41 9.01
CA GLY A 380 -4.23 -8.26 9.09
C GLY A 380 -3.41 -7.98 10.35
N LEU A 381 -3.11 -6.71 10.64
CA LEU A 381 -2.39 -6.29 11.85
C LEU A 381 -3.15 -6.68 13.12
N PHE A 382 -4.46 -6.45 13.18
CA PHE A 382 -5.28 -6.88 14.32
C PHE A 382 -5.30 -8.40 14.50
N SER A 383 -5.35 -9.16 13.42
CA SER A 383 -5.32 -10.62 13.48
C SER A 383 -3.99 -11.19 13.99
N LEU A 384 -2.91 -10.41 13.89
CA LEU A 384 -1.59 -10.70 14.44
C LEU A 384 -1.41 -10.20 15.88
N GLY A 385 -2.44 -9.57 16.47
CA GLY A 385 -2.37 -9.04 17.83
C GLY A 385 -1.59 -7.73 17.96
N ILE A 386 -1.35 -7.03 16.84
CA ILE A 386 -0.71 -5.70 16.86
C ILE A 386 -1.66 -4.68 17.46
N LYS A 387 -1.15 -3.90 18.41
CA LYS A 387 -1.89 -2.87 19.13
C LYS A 387 -1.26 -1.49 18.93
N ASP A 388 -1.87 -0.47 19.53
CA ASP A 388 -1.32 0.89 19.62
C ASP A 388 -1.11 1.58 18.27
N ILE A 389 -2.01 1.28 17.32
CA ILE A 389 -2.01 1.88 15.98
C ILE A 389 -2.70 3.25 16.03
N ARG A 390 -2.05 4.29 15.50
CA ARG A 390 -2.71 5.55 15.14
C ARG A 390 -3.18 5.50 13.69
N ILE A 391 -4.40 5.92 13.40
CA ILE A 391 -4.97 5.93 12.04
C ILE A 391 -5.66 7.26 11.71
N GLY A 392 -5.52 7.68 10.45
CA GLY A 392 -6.07 8.94 9.99
C GLY A 392 -6.16 9.07 8.46
N PRO A 393 -6.62 10.24 7.96
CA PRO A 393 -6.90 11.46 8.71
C PRO A 393 -8.27 11.53 9.40
N LYS A 394 -9.16 10.58 9.11
CA LYS A 394 -10.47 10.44 9.77
C LYS A 394 -10.89 8.96 9.81
N PRO A 395 -11.78 8.55 10.73
CA PRO A 395 -12.31 7.18 10.71
C PRO A 395 -13.10 6.93 9.41
N PRO A 396 -13.18 5.66 8.94
CA PRO A 396 -14.07 5.30 7.86
C PRO A 396 -15.55 5.49 8.24
N GLU A 397 -16.34 6.04 7.31
CA GLU A 397 -17.79 6.28 7.52
C GLU A 397 -18.59 4.99 7.74
N PHE A 398 -18.05 3.84 7.31
CA PHE A 398 -18.66 2.53 7.52
C PHE A 398 -18.34 1.91 8.88
N ILE A 399 -17.51 2.56 9.71
CA ILE A 399 -17.24 2.15 11.08
C ILE A 399 -18.22 2.88 11.99
N SER A 400 -19.14 2.14 12.60
CA SER A 400 -20.06 2.70 13.60
C SER A 400 -19.33 3.04 14.90
N GLN A 401 -19.94 3.86 15.74
CA GLN A 401 -19.38 4.23 17.05
C GLN A 401 -19.12 2.99 17.92
N GLY A 402 -20.06 2.04 17.97
CA GLY A 402 -19.88 0.80 18.73
C GLY A 402 -18.73 -0.07 18.21
N VAL A 403 -18.54 -0.17 16.89
CA VAL A 403 -17.39 -0.90 16.32
C VAL A 403 -16.09 -0.17 16.62
N LEU A 404 -16.06 1.16 16.53
CA LEU A 404 -14.87 1.94 16.89
C LEU A 404 -14.48 1.71 18.36
N GLU A 405 -15.43 1.75 19.28
CA GLU A 405 -15.19 1.50 20.72
C GLU A 405 -14.62 0.10 20.99
N VAL A 406 -15.09 -0.92 20.26
CA VAL A 406 -14.51 -2.28 20.31
C VAL A 406 -13.07 -2.28 19.82
N LEU A 407 -12.78 -1.62 18.69
CA LEU A 407 -11.42 -1.53 18.15
C LEU A 407 -10.47 -0.78 19.10
N GLN A 408 -10.95 0.30 19.72
CA GLN A 408 -10.20 1.06 20.72
C GLN A 408 -9.95 0.23 21.97
N SER A 409 -10.94 -0.50 22.47
CA SER A 409 -10.79 -1.31 23.68
C SER A 409 -9.91 -2.54 23.47
N ALA A 410 -10.04 -3.23 22.34
CA ALA A 410 -9.33 -4.47 22.06
C ALA A 410 -7.88 -4.25 21.59
N PHE A 411 -7.67 -3.23 20.76
CA PHE A 411 -6.38 -2.99 20.07
C PHE A 411 -5.70 -1.68 20.45
N ASN A 412 -6.29 -0.88 21.33
CA ASN A 412 -5.85 0.49 21.61
C ASN A 412 -5.67 1.32 20.32
N LEU A 413 -6.60 1.14 19.37
CA LEU A 413 -6.64 1.95 18.15
C LEU A 413 -6.84 3.41 18.54
N LYS A 414 -6.05 4.30 17.95
CA LYS A 414 -6.15 5.75 18.17
C LYS A 414 -6.41 6.46 16.85
N LEU A 415 -7.31 7.45 16.85
CA LEU A 415 -7.36 8.40 15.75
C LEU A 415 -6.21 9.39 15.91
N ILE A 416 -5.64 9.85 14.80
CA ILE A 416 -4.58 10.87 14.84
C ILE A 416 -5.12 12.20 15.41
N GLY A 417 -4.26 12.91 16.14
CA GLY A 417 -4.48 14.27 16.60
C GLY A 417 -3.63 15.27 15.82
N ASN A 418 -2.86 16.09 16.53
CA ASN A 418 -1.81 16.92 15.95
C ASN A 418 -0.48 16.15 15.93
N ALA A 419 0.31 16.32 14.85
CA ALA A 419 1.55 15.58 14.63
C ALA A 419 2.56 15.77 15.77
N ARG A 420 2.69 16.98 16.33
CA ARG A 420 3.63 17.27 17.41
C ARG A 420 3.23 16.57 18.71
N ASP A 421 1.96 16.62 19.07
CA ASP A 421 1.47 16.01 20.32
C ASP A 421 1.54 14.48 20.22
N ASP A 422 1.10 13.92 19.10
CA ASP A 422 1.20 12.48 18.82
C ASP A 422 2.66 12.01 18.82
N MET A 423 3.57 12.78 18.21
CA MET A 423 5.01 12.48 18.21
C MET A 423 5.56 12.46 19.64
N ASN A 424 5.25 13.46 20.45
CA ASN A 424 5.70 13.53 21.84
C ASN A 424 5.18 12.34 22.66
N GLU A 425 3.90 11.99 22.50
CA GLU A 425 3.32 10.82 23.16
C GLU A 425 4.04 9.54 22.71
N MET A 426 4.23 9.33 21.40
CA MET A 426 4.92 8.16 20.86
C MET A 426 6.37 8.03 21.33
N LEU A 427 7.10 9.14 21.40
CA LEU A 427 8.48 9.16 21.91
C LEU A 427 8.57 8.84 23.40
N GLN A 428 7.50 9.08 24.17
CA GLN A 428 7.41 8.79 25.60
C GLN A 428 6.94 7.36 25.92
N LEU A 429 6.47 6.58 24.93
CA LEU A 429 6.03 5.19 25.12
C LEU A 429 7.19 4.25 25.44
N SER A 430 7.74 4.36 26.65
CA SER A 430 8.79 3.52 27.25
C SER A 430 10.13 3.55 26.51
N GLU A 431 11.15 4.10 27.17
CA GLU A 431 12.52 3.62 27.03
C GLU A 431 12.51 2.14 27.45
N VAL A 432 12.95 1.25 26.57
CA VAL A 432 13.04 -0.20 26.82
C VAL A 432 13.74 -0.43 28.17
N LYS A 433 13.10 -1.14 29.09
CA LYS A 433 13.71 -1.57 30.36
C LYS A 433 14.69 -2.71 30.16
#